data_AF-B0DJY3-F1
#
_entry.id   AF-B0DJY3-F1
#
_cell.length_a   1.000
_cell.length_b   1.000
_cell.length_c   1.000
_cell.angle_alpha   90.00
_cell.angle_beta   90.00
_cell.angle_gamma   90.00
#
_symmetry.space_group_name_H-M   'P 1'
#
loop_
_entity.id
_entity.type
_entity.pdbx_description
1 polymer ?
#
loop_
_entity_poly.entity_id
_entity_poly.type
_entity_poly.pdbx_seq_one_letter_code
_entity_poly.pdbx_strand_id
1 'polypeptide(L)'
;MSSPSPDAQVLATAALHLTAGKYFQIAAFVMLVYDQILTFPDEVVERIWKQNWSGATILFLINRYVTPLQFIVGIDAFQDPIWTKSA
;
A
#
# COMPACT_ATOMS: atom_id res chain seq x y z
N MET A 1 17.56 31.62 -20.82
CA MET A 1 16.46 32.23 -20.05
C MET A 1 16.32 31.42 -18.78
N SER A 2 16.75 31.95 -17.64
CA SER A 2 16.59 31.31 -16.34
C SER A 2 15.09 31.26 -16.01
N SER A 3 14.56 30.07 -15.77
CA SER A 3 13.20 29.88 -15.26
C SER A 3 13.02 30.74 -13.99
N PRO A 4 11.93 31.51 -13.85
CA PRO A 4 11.69 32.28 -12.64
C PRO A 4 11.70 31.31 -11.45
N SER A 5 12.41 31.68 -10.38
CA SER A 5 12.42 30.91 -9.14
C SER A 5 10.97 30.75 -8.68
N PRO A 6 10.48 29.52 -8.44
CA PRO A 6 9.11 29.31 -8.00
C PRO A 6 8.84 30.14 -6.74
N ASP A 7 7.72 30.87 -6.72
CA ASP A 7 7.31 31.60 -5.53
C ASP A 7 7.25 30.64 -4.34
N ALA A 8 7.83 31.05 -3.21
CA ALA A 8 7.95 30.20 -2.02
C ALA A 8 6.60 29.59 -1.57
N GLN A 9 5.50 30.30 -1.86
CA GLN A 9 4.13 29.84 -1.62
C GLN A 9 3.76 28.60 -2.45
N VAL A 10 4.11 28.57 -3.74
CA VAL A 10 3.82 27.43 -4.63
C VAL A 10 4.57 26.17 -4.20
N LEU A 11 5.83 26.34 -3.78
CA LEU A 11 6.63 25.26 -3.22
C LEU A 11 6.05 24.73 -1.91
N ALA A 12 5.60 25.61 -1.02
CA ALA A 12 4.96 25.22 0.24
C ALA A 12 3.66 24.43 0.00
N THR A 13 2.81 24.87 -0.93
CA THR A 13 1.59 24.16 -1.31
C THR A 13 1.89 22.79 -1.92
N ALA A 14 2.87 22.70 -2.83
CA ALA A 14 3.29 21.43 -3.41
C ALA A 14 3.82 20.45 -2.34
N ALA A 15 4.66 20.93 -1.42
CA ALA A 15 5.17 20.13 -0.31
C ALA A 15 4.05 19.61 0.61
N LEU A 16 3.03 20.43 0.88
CA LEU A 16 1.86 20.04 1.67
C LEU A 16 1.10 18.90 0.98
N HIS A 17 0.78 19.04 -0.31
CA HIS A 17 0.07 18.01 -1.08
C HIS A 17 0.84 16.68 -1.14
N LEU A 18 2.15 16.72 -1.35
CA LEU A 18 3.00 15.52 -1.36
C LEU A 18 3.00 14.81 -0.01
N THR A 19 3.07 15.60 1.08
CA THR A 19 3.06 15.06 2.44
C THR A 19 1.69 14.45 2.78
N ALA A 20 0.60 15.13 2.43
CA ALA A 20 -0.76 14.62 2.61
C ALA A 20 -0.98 13.31 1.83
N GLY A 21 -0.47 13.23 0.58
CA GLY A 21 -0.54 12.02 -0.24
C GLY A 21 0.17 10.82 0.40
N LYS A 22 1.37 11.03 0.95
CA LYS A 22 2.14 9.98 1.66
C LYS A 22 1.36 9.40 2.85
N TYR A 23 0.83 10.26 3.71
CA TYR A 23 0.05 9.81 4.87
C TYR A 23 -1.26 9.14 4.45
N PHE A 24 -1.93 9.65 3.42
CA PHE A 24 -3.16 9.05 2.89
C PHE A 24 -2.92 7.64 2.36
N GLN A 25 -1.80 7.42 1.65
CA GLN A 25 -1.45 6.12 1.09
C GLN A 25 -1.21 5.06 2.18
N ILE A 26 -0.51 5.43 3.27
CA ILE A 26 -0.32 4.56 4.44
C ILE A 26 -1.65 4.28 5.13
N ALA A 27 -2.49 5.30 5.33
CA ALA A 27 -3.79 5.13 5.97
C ALA A 27 -4.72 4.19 5.16
N ALA A 28 -4.74 4.34 3.83
CA ALA A 28 -5.47 3.45 2.93
C ALA A 28 -4.96 2.00 3.00
N PHE A 29 -3.64 1.82 3.10
CA PHE A 29 -3.05 0.50 3.27
C PHE A 29 -3.43 -0.16 4.59
N VAL A 30 -3.37 0.59 5.70
CA VAL A 30 -3.80 0.09 7.02
C VAL A 30 -5.27 -0.32 7.00
N MET A 31 -6.14 0.48 6.38
CA MET A 31 -7.55 0.13 6.20
C MET A 31 -7.74 -1.14 5.35
N LEU A 32 -6.97 -1.30 4.27
CA LEU A 32 -6.99 -2.49 3.42
C LEU A 32 -6.52 -3.75 4.17
N VAL A 33 -5.51 -3.64 5.03
CA VAL A 33 -5.07 -4.75 5.88
C VAL A 33 -6.13 -5.06 6.94
N TYR A 34 -6.74 -4.04 7.53
CA TYR A 34 -7.80 -4.19 8.53
C TYR A 34 -9.02 -4.94 7.97
N ASP A 35 -9.50 -4.54 6.79
CA ASP A 35 -10.61 -5.20 6.10
C ASP A 35 -10.28 -6.66 5.76
N GLN A 36 -9.02 -6.92 5.36
CA GLN A 36 -8.55 -8.28 5.10
C GLN A 36 -8.53 -9.16 6.35
N ILE A 37 -8.13 -8.61 7.51
CA ILE A 37 -8.12 -9.34 8.79
C ILE A 37 -9.54 -9.61 9.26
N LEU A 38 -10.48 -8.66 9.07
CA LEU A 38 -11.86 -8.82 9.53
C LEU A 38 -12.62 -9.90 8.75
N THR A 39 -12.39 -10.02 7.44
CA THR A 39 -12.98 -11.08 6.61
C THR A 39 -12.25 -12.42 6.71
N PHE A 40 -11.07 -12.46 7.35
CA PHE A 40 -10.23 -13.65 7.46
C PHE A 40 -10.76 -14.76 8.37
N PRO A 41 -11.20 -14.48 9.61
CA PRO A 41 -11.52 -15.54 10.57
C PRO A 41 -12.84 -16.23 10.25
N ASP A 42 -13.86 -15.52 9.74
CA ASP A 42 -15.19 -16.09 9.61
C ASP A 42 -15.30 -17.14 8.46
N GLU A 43 -14.61 -16.95 7.34
CA GLU A 43 -14.66 -17.92 6.23
C GLU A 43 -13.59 -19.04 6.34
N VAL A 44 -12.40 -18.73 6.89
CA VAL A 44 -11.26 -19.65 6.90
C VAL A 44 -11.32 -20.58 8.11
N VAL A 45 -11.63 -20.10 9.31
CA VAL A 45 -11.61 -20.94 10.52
C VAL A 45 -12.71 -21.99 10.49
N GLU A 46 -13.92 -21.64 10.03
CA GLU A 46 -15.03 -22.60 9.95
C GLU A 46 -14.86 -23.64 8.82
N ARG A 47 -14.33 -23.25 7.66
CA ARG A 47 -14.26 -24.14 6.48
C ARG A 47 -12.93 -24.90 6.35
N ILE A 48 -11.79 -24.33 6.73
CA ILE A 48 -10.47 -24.96 6.53
C ILE A 48 -10.07 -25.89 7.67
N TRP A 49 -10.52 -25.66 8.91
CA TRP A 49 -10.25 -26.61 9.99
C TRP A 49 -11.13 -27.86 9.96
N LYS A 50 -12.20 -27.87 9.14
CA LYS A 50 -13.03 -29.06 8.89
C LYS A 50 -12.75 -29.76 7.54
N GLN A 51 -12.03 -29.14 6.61
CA GLN A 51 -11.83 -29.68 5.26
C GLN A 51 -10.36 -29.67 4.84
N ASN A 52 -9.93 -30.74 4.16
CA ASN A 52 -8.55 -30.93 3.69
C ASN A 52 -8.08 -29.71 2.89
N TRP A 53 -6.89 -29.20 3.23
CA TRP A 53 -6.22 -28.07 2.58
C TRP A 53 -6.17 -28.28 1.07
N SER A 54 -7.10 -27.66 0.34
CA SER A 54 -7.16 -27.73 -1.12
C SER A 54 -6.16 -26.75 -1.72
N GLY A 55 -5.55 -27.10 -2.85
CA GLY A 55 -4.75 -26.17 -3.64
C GLY A 55 -5.50 -24.87 -3.98
N ALA A 56 -6.83 -24.90 -4.02
CA ALA A 56 -7.67 -23.70 -4.18
C ALA A 56 -7.53 -22.71 -3.01
N THR A 57 -7.39 -23.21 -1.77
CA THR A 57 -7.13 -22.38 -0.59
C THR A 57 -5.78 -21.69 -0.67
N ILE A 58 -4.75 -22.41 -1.12
CA ILE A 58 -3.40 -21.86 -1.30
C ILE A 58 -3.39 -20.83 -2.43
N LEU A 59 -4.03 -21.12 -3.57
CA LEU A 59 -4.19 -20.16 -4.66
C LEU A 59 -4.96 -18.91 -4.23
N PHE A 60 -6.01 -19.06 -3.42
CA PHE A 60 -6.74 -17.94 -2.84
C PHE A 60 -5.86 -17.11 -1.91
N LEU A 61 -5.11 -17.75 -1.01
CA LEU A 61 -4.13 -17.06 -0.16
C LEU A 61 -3.09 -16.31 -0.99
N ILE A 62 -2.46 -16.94 -1.98
CA ILE A 62 -1.47 -16.28 -2.83
C ILE A 62 -2.08 -15.07 -3.54
N ASN A 63 -3.24 -15.20 -4.17
CA ASN A 63 -3.89 -14.08 -4.86
C ASN A 63 -4.26 -12.94 -3.87
N ARG A 64 -4.69 -13.31 -2.66
CA ARG A 64 -5.08 -12.40 -1.58
C ARG A 64 -3.89 -11.66 -0.97
N TYR A 65 -2.73 -12.31 -0.77
CA TYR A 65 -1.55 -11.73 -0.11
C TYR A 65 -0.53 -11.10 -1.06
N VAL A 66 -0.49 -11.50 -2.33
CA VAL A 66 0.36 -10.87 -3.35
C VAL A 66 -0.09 -9.43 -3.64
N THR A 67 -1.39 -9.18 -3.62
CA THR A 67 -1.96 -7.83 -3.85
C THR A 67 -1.51 -6.80 -2.80
N PRO A 68 -1.64 -7.04 -1.48
CA PRO A 68 -1.10 -6.14 -0.46
C PRO A 68 0.43 -6.09 -0.47
N LEU A 69 1.13 -7.19 -0.80
CA LEU A 69 2.59 -7.14 -0.99
C LEU A 69 3.00 -6.16 -2.10
N GLN A 70 2.27 -6.13 -3.21
CA GLN A 70 2.51 -5.17 -4.28
C GLN A 70 2.22 -3.73 -3.85
N PHE A 71 1.21 -3.53 -3.00
CA PHE A 71 0.96 -2.22 -2.38
C PHE A 71 2.10 -1.79 -1.44
N ILE A 72 2.68 -2.70 -0.65
CA ILE A 72 3.83 -2.41 0.21
C ILE A 72 5.01 -1.92 -0.62
N VAL A 73 5.32 -2.59 -1.73
CA VAL A 73 6.40 -2.16 -2.65
C VAL A 73 6.10 -0.79 -3.25
N GLY A 74 4.83 -0.52 -3.61
CA GLY A 74 4.43 0.80 -4.11
C GLY A 74 4.54 1.91 -3.06
N ILE A 75 4.27 1.62 -1.79
CA ILE A 75 4.41 2.57 -0.68
C ILE A 75 5.89 2.84 -0.40
N ASP A 76 6.69 1.78 -0.34
CA ASP A 76 8.15 1.86 -0.15
C ASP A 76 8.79 2.72 -1.25
N ALA A 77 8.49 2.43 -2.53
CA ALA A 77 9.01 3.19 -3.65
C ALA A 77 8.62 4.69 -3.63
N PHE A 78 7.45 5.04 -3.08
CA PHE A 78 6.99 6.43 -2.95
C PHE A 78 7.55 7.15 -1.72
N GLN A 79 7.91 6.41 -0.66
CA GLN A 79 8.44 6.99 0.58
C GLN A 79 9.96 7.05 0.60
N ASP A 80 10.64 6.06 0.02
CA ASP A 80 12.09 5.97 0.06
C ASP A 80 12.76 6.84 -1.01
N PRO A 81 13.56 7.84 -0.62
CA PRO A 81 14.35 8.63 -1.56
C PRO A 81 15.51 7.83 -2.19
N ILE A 82 15.75 6.59 -1.74
CA ILE A 82 16.73 5.67 -2.33
C ILE A 82 16.41 5.36 -3.80
N TRP A 83 15.11 5.23 -4.13
CA TRP A 83 14.64 4.97 -5.50
C TRP A 83 14.73 6.20 -6.40
N THR A 84 14.84 7.39 -5.81
CA THR A 84 14.94 8.69 -6.51
C THR A 84 16.37 9.20 -6.61
N LYS A 85 17.38 8.42 -6.18
CA LYS A 85 18.80 8.77 -6.40
C LYS A 85 19.07 8.79 -7.90
N SER A 86 18.87 9.98 -8.49
CA SER A 86 19.32 10.31 -9.83
C SER A 86 20.84 10.19 -9.82
N ALA A 87 21.36 9.29 -10.66
CA ALA A 87 22.76 9.33 -11.07
C ALA A 87 23.05 10.67 -11.78
#